data_AF-A0A2S7U2W1-F1
#
_entry.id   AF-A0A2S7U2W1-F1
#
_cell.length_a   1.000
_cell.length_b   1.000
_cell.length_c   1.000
_cell.angle_alpha   90.00
_cell.angle_beta   90.00
_cell.angle_gamma   90.00
#
_symmetry.space_group_name_H-M   'P 1'
#
loop_
_entity.id
_entity.type
_entity.pdbx_description
1 polymer ?
#
loop_
_entity_poly.entity_id
_entity_poly.type
_entity_poly.pdbx_seq_one_letter_code
_entity_poly.pdbx_strand_id
1 'polypeptide(L)'
;MTVKTFFIGLIASFALPWLAVVAVPYATMRAVEIPQFDLSKDGKEGAYTPVKSGHVTFGSTIYGAEGCAQCHSQLARPTYAGNDLGRPDLAGIAKDPDIGDTRRESNLWDYAGEPFAWIGETRMGPDLGNFGRRMEILALKENKVRAEELGIKVVDLPQAEKFNIVTSVNLHLYDPRIGNYSSICQSNKSLFETKKVYGQGAVNALPIESNDGQQIIPGEKVLTLTSYLLGLKRDGEVPSSINYSRNKKSSK
;
A
#
# COMPACT_ATOMS: atom_id res chain seq x y z
N MET A 1 -8.05 32.50 -48.79
CA MET A 1 -7.98 31.10 -48.33
C MET A 1 -8.95 30.27 -49.16
N THR A 2 -8.57 29.08 -49.61
CA THR A 2 -9.52 28.17 -50.28
C THR A 2 -10.26 27.33 -49.25
N VAL A 3 -11.48 26.88 -49.57
CA VAL A 3 -12.27 25.95 -48.74
C VAL A 3 -11.47 24.69 -48.39
N LYS A 4 -10.65 24.19 -49.32
CA LYS A 4 -9.74 23.05 -49.09
C LYS A 4 -8.72 23.35 -47.99
N THR A 5 -8.07 24.52 -48.05
CA THR A 5 -7.09 24.93 -47.03
C THR A 5 -7.73 25.09 -45.65
N PHE A 6 -8.97 25.57 -45.58
CA PHE A 6 -9.73 25.69 -44.34
C PHE A 6 -10.00 24.31 -43.69
N PHE A 7 -10.51 23.35 -44.47
CA PHE A 7 -10.78 22.00 -43.94
C PHE A 7 -9.52 21.25 -43.50
N ILE A 8 -8.41 21.39 -44.22
CA ILE A 8 -7.13 20.80 -43.81
C ILE A 8 -6.67 21.39 -42.47
N GLY A 9 -6.74 22.73 -42.32
CA GLY A 9 -6.39 23.39 -41.06
C GLY A 9 -7.27 22.92 -39.90
N LEU A 10 -8.58 22.80 -40.13
CA LEU A 10 -9.53 22.31 -39.13
C LEU A 10 -9.20 20.87 -38.70
N ILE A 11 -9.03 19.95 -39.66
CA ILE A 11 -8.70 18.55 -39.35
C ILE A 11 -7.37 18.47 -38.61
N ALA A 12 -6.34 19.19 -39.06
CA ALA A 12 -5.03 19.19 -38.40
C ALA A 12 -5.11 19.72 -36.96
N SER A 13 -5.92 20.75 -36.68
CA SER A 13 -6.08 21.30 -35.34
C SER A 13 -6.73 20.34 -34.34
N PHE A 14 -7.49 19.35 -34.79
CA PHE A 14 -8.04 18.30 -33.93
C PHE A 14 -7.18 17.04 -33.93
N ALA A 15 -6.68 16.63 -35.10
CA ALA A 15 -5.95 15.39 -35.28
C ALA A 15 -4.58 15.42 -34.59
N LEU A 16 -3.84 16.52 -34.67
CA LEU A 16 -2.50 16.60 -34.07
C LEU A 16 -2.55 16.55 -32.53
N PRO A 17 -3.38 17.34 -31.83
CA PRO A 17 -3.51 17.21 -30.38
C PRO A 17 -4.04 15.85 -29.96
N TRP A 18 -5.04 15.30 -30.65
CA TRP A 18 -5.54 13.95 -30.36
C TRP A 18 -4.45 12.89 -30.51
N LEU A 19 -3.66 12.95 -31.59
CA LEU A 19 -2.56 12.01 -31.82
C LEU A 19 -1.50 12.13 -30.71
N ALA A 20 -1.10 13.36 -30.38
CA ALA A 20 -0.03 13.62 -29.41
C ALA A 20 -0.44 13.34 -27.96
N VAL A 21 -1.68 13.64 -27.57
CA VAL A 21 -2.15 13.58 -26.17
C VAL A 21 -2.87 12.27 -25.86
N VAL A 22 -3.49 11.63 -26.86
CA VAL A 22 -4.30 10.41 -26.65
C VAL A 22 -3.68 9.20 -27.32
N ALA A 23 -3.52 9.23 -28.64
CA ALA A 23 -3.17 8.01 -29.39
C ALA A 23 -1.75 7.53 -29.12
N VAL A 24 -0.74 8.42 -29.17
CA VAL A 24 0.66 8.07 -28.88
C VAL A 24 0.84 7.60 -27.45
N PRO A 25 0.38 8.34 -26.40
CA PRO A 25 0.51 7.88 -25.02
C PRO A 25 -0.22 6.56 -24.74
N TYR A 26 -1.42 6.36 -25.31
CA TYR A 26 -2.12 5.09 -25.17
C TYR A 26 -1.34 3.94 -25.81
N ALA A 27 -0.80 4.15 -27.02
CA ALA A 27 0.00 3.15 -27.73
C ALA A 27 1.31 2.80 -27.00
N THR A 28 1.96 3.78 -26.35
CA THR A 28 3.17 3.52 -25.56
C THR A 28 2.85 2.81 -24.26
N MET A 29 1.79 3.22 -23.54
CA MET A 29 1.42 2.60 -22.26
C MET A 29 0.91 1.16 -22.39
N ARG A 30 0.26 0.80 -23.50
CA ARG A 30 -0.17 -0.59 -23.76
C ARG A 30 0.96 -1.53 -24.17
N ALA A 31 2.11 -0.98 -24.58
CA ALA A 31 3.25 -1.72 -25.10
C ALA A 31 4.43 -1.74 -24.11
N VAL A 32 4.18 -1.47 -22.83
CA VAL A 32 5.22 -1.52 -21.80
C VAL A 32 5.65 -2.96 -21.58
N GLU A 33 6.89 -3.25 -21.92
CA GLU A 33 7.52 -4.55 -21.70
C GLU A 33 7.75 -4.80 -20.21
N ILE A 34 7.69 -6.07 -19.81
CA ILE A 34 8.02 -6.49 -18.44
C ILE A 34 9.53 -6.25 -18.24
N PRO A 35 9.95 -5.44 -17.24
CA PRO A 35 11.35 -5.21 -16.94
C PRO A 35 12.08 -6.52 -16.66
N GLN A 36 13.33 -6.61 -17.10
CA GLN A 36 14.17 -7.77 -16.86
C GLN A 36 15.22 -7.43 -15.79
N PHE A 37 15.54 -8.41 -14.95
CA PHE A 37 16.72 -8.37 -14.10
C PHE A 37 17.97 -8.58 -14.95
N ASP A 38 19.02 -7.83 -14.63
CA ASP A 38 20.33 -7.89 -15.28
C ASP A 38 21.34 -8.53 -14.33
N LEU A 39 22.00 -9.62 -14.74
CA LEU A 39 22.97 -10.34 -13.88
C LEU A 39 24.08 -9.42 -13.34
N SER A 40 24.56 -8.48 -14.16
CA SER A 40 25.68 -7.60 -13.83
C SER A 40 25.29 -6.49 -12.83
N LYS A 41 24.01 -6.15 -12.74
CA LYS A 41 23.50 -5.06 -11.89
C LYS A 41 22.67 -5.55 -10.71
N ASP A 42 21.91 -6.60 -10.93
CA ASP A 42 20.91 -7.14 -9.99
C ASP A 42 21.35 -8.49 -9.39
N GLY A 43 22.42 -9.12 -9.91
CA GLY A 43 22.91 -10.41 -9.42
C GLY A 43 22.02 -11.61 -9.80
N LYS A 44 21.01 -11.40 -10.64
CA LYS A 44 20.09 -12.41 -11.15
C LYS A 44 19.55 -12.03 -12.53
N GLU A 45 19.00 -13.01 -13.24
CA GLU A 45 18.39 -12.82 -14.56
C GLU A 45 16.92 -13.24 -14.57
N GLY A 46 16.16 -12.70 -15.52
CA GLY A 46 14.79 -13.10 -15.80
C GLY A 46 13.77 -11.97 -15.66
N ALA A 47 12.52 -12.30 -15.98
CA ALA A 47 11.44 -11.33 -16.00
C ALA A 47 11.03 -10.92 -14.60
N TYR A 48 10.83 -9.62 -14.39
CA TYR A 48 10.32 -9.08 -13.15
C TYR A 48 8.84 -9.44 -12.97
N THR A 49 8.54 -10.12 -11.87
CA THR A 49 7.17 -10.38 -11.43
C THR A 49 6.88 -9.57 -10.18
N PRO A 50 5.91 -8.63 -10.22
CA PRO A 50 5.53 -7.85 -9.05
C PRO A 50 5.07 -8.77 -7.92
N VAL A 51 5.72 -8.68 -6.76
CA VAL A 51 5.32 -9.45 -5.58
C VAL A 51 4.10 -8.78 -4.97
N LYS A 52 2.99 -9.52 -4.93
CA LYS A 52 1.72 -9.08 -4.37
C LYS A 52 1.24 -10.08 -3.34
N SER A 53 0.64 -9.59 -2.27
CA SER A 53 0.05 -10.43 -1.23
C SER A 53 -1.32 -9.88 -0.85
N GLY A 54 -2.19 -10.77 -0.35
CA GLY A 54 -3.56 -10.44 0.03
C GLY A 54 -4.53 -10.29 -1.15
N HIS A 55 -5.75 -9.86 -0.84
CA HIS A 55 -6.83 -9.70 -1.82
C HIS A 55 -6.69 -8.40 -2.61
N VAL A 56 -5.75 -8.34 -3.55
CA VAL A 56 -5.39 -7.10 -4.27
C VAL A 56 -6.57 -6.46 -5.00
N THR A 57 -7.21 -7.16 -5.94
CA THR A 57 -8.25 -6.57 -6.80
C THR A 57 -9.50 -6.17 -6.01
N PHE A 58 -10.00 -7.05 -5.15
CA PHE A 58 -11.20 -6.78 -4.34
C PHE A 58 -10.91 -5.79 -3.21
N GLY A 59 -9.79 -5.90 -2.51
CA GLY A 59 -9.45 -4.94 -1.46
C GLY A 59 -9.17 -3.54 -2.00
N SER A 60 -8.57 -3.43 -3.20
CA SER A 60 -8.37 -2.16 -3.91
C SER A 60 -9.70 -1.49 -4.31
N THR A 61 -10.71 -2.27 -4.74
CA THR A 61 -12.04 -1.70 -5.02
C THR A 61 -12.74 -1.22 -3.74
N ILE A 62 -12.64 -1.97 -2.63
CA ILE A 62 -13.17 -1.53 -1.33
C ILE A 62 -12.45 -0.26 -0.85
N TYR A 63 -11.12 -0.22 -0.96
CA TYR A 63 -10.32 0.96 -0.60
C TYR A 63 -10.78 2.23 -1.34
N GLY A 64 -11.09 2.10 -2.64
CA GLY A 64 -11.68 3.17 -3.43
C GLY A 64 -13.11 3.53 -3.00
N ALA A 65 -13.95 2.53 -2.77
CA ALA A 65 -15.36 2.73 -2.39
C ALA A 65 -15.53 3.41 -1.03
N GLU A 66 -14.67 3.10 -0.07
CA GLU A 66 -14.63 3.74 1.25
C GLU A 66 -13.95 5.13 1.22
N GLY A 67 -13.50 5.59 0.04
CA GLY A 67 -12.91 6.92 -0.13
C GLY A 67 -11.52 7.07 0.50
N CYS A 68 -10.82 5.99 0.85
CA CYS A 68 -9.53 6.06 1.54
C CYS A 68 -8.48 6.87 0.75
N ALA A 69 -8.53 6.81 -0.58
CA ALA A 69 -7.64 7.55 -1.49
C ALA A 69 -7.76 9.09 -1.38
N GLN A 70 -8.86 9.59 -0.81
CA GLN A 70 -9.08 11.01 -0.58
C GLN A 70 -8.15 11.56 0.51
N CYS A 71 -7.87 10.75 1.54
CA CYS A 71 -7.05 11.15 2.68
C CYS A 71 -5.65 10.53 2.68
N HIS A 72 -5.48 9.39 2.01
CA HIS A 72 -4.24 8.63 1.99
C HIS A 72 -3.74 8.48 0.56
N SER A 73 -2.47 8.81 0.34
CA SER A 73 -1.78 8.42 -0.88
C SER A 73 -1.23 7.00 -0.78
N GLN A 74 -0.98 6.41 -1.93
CA GLN A 74 -0.10 5.27 -2.07
C GLN A 74 0.91 5.59 -3.16
N LEU A 75 1.77 6.58 -2.95
CA LEU A 75 2.74 7.03 -3.95
C LEU A 75 3.99 7.55 -3.24
N ALA A 76 5.12 6.88 -3.39
CA ALA A 76 6.41 7.51 -3.13
C ALA A 76 6.78 8.40 -4.32
N ARG A 77 6.69 9.71 -4.13
CA ARG A 77 6.93 10.68 -5.22
C ARG A 77 8.37 10.60 -5.71
N PRO A 78 8.58 10.91 -7.01
CA PRO A 78 9.91 11.13 -7.53
C PRO A 78 10.69 12.17 -6.71
N THR A 79 11.99 11.96 -6.60
CA THR A 79 12.90 12.80 -5.79
C THR A 79 12.93 14.26 -6.25
N TYR A 80 12.63 14.54 -7.52
CA TYR A 80 12.48 15.91 -8.03
C TYR A 80 11.16 16.60 -7.59
N ALA A 81 10.13 15.82 -7.22
CA ALA A 81 8.79 16.30 -6.90
C ALA A 81 8.46 16.21 -5.39
N GLY A 82 9.33 15.60 -4.58
CA GLY A 82 9.12 15.48 -3.14
C GLY A 82 10.27 14.80 -2.40
N ASN A 83 10.28 14.97 -1.08
CA ASN A 83 11.28 14.36 -0.19
C ASN A 83 10.76 13.06 0.47
N ASP A 84 9.95 12.29 -0.25
CA ASP A 84 9.31 11.08 0.29
C ASP A 84 10.35 10.00 0.64
N LEU A 85 11.39 9.85 -0.18
CA LEU A 85 12.53 8.95 0.11
C LEU A 85 13.42 9.46 1.25
N GLY A 86 13.31 10.73 1.64
CA GLY A 86 14.02 11.26 2.81
C GLY A 86 13.43 10.76 4.14
N ARG A 87 12.17 10.31 4.14
CA ARG A 87 11.52 9.73 5.31
C ARG A 87 11.92 8.26 5.47
N PRO A 88 12.24 7.81 6.69
CA PRO A 88 12.83 6.49 6.90
C PRO A 88 11.86 5.31 6.70
N ASP A 89 10.55 5.55 6.75
CA ASP A 89 9.50 4.54 6.79
C ASP A 89 8.39 4.71 5.74
N LEU A 90 8.44 5.77 4.91
CA LEU A 90 7.38 6.08 3.95
C LEU A 90 7.48 5.26 2.67
N ALA A 91 8.60 5.41 1.95
CA ALA A 91 8.81 4.85 0.61
C ALA A 91 9.54 3.49 0.62
N GLY A 92 9.52 2.80 1.76
CA GLY A 92 10.42 1.71 2.09
C GLY A 92 10.99 1.88 3.50
N ILE A 93 11.94 1.02 3.86
CA ILE A 93 12.58 1.00 5.17
C ILE A 93 14.05 1.37 4.99
N ALA A 94 14.47 2.46 5.64
CA ALA A 94 15.83 2.99 5.49
C ALA A 94 16.93 2.07 6.03
N LYS A 95 16.59 1.26 7.05
CA LYS A 95 17.51 0.35 7.75
C LYS A 95 16.80 -0.96 8.01
N ASP A 96 16.42 -1.64 6.95
CA ASP A 96 15.90 -2.99 7.04
C ASP A 96 17.00 -3.93 7.57
N PRO A 97 16.74 -4.77 8.57
CA PRO A 97 17.74 -5.66 9.16
C PRO A 97 18.32 -6.67 8.16
N ASP A 98 17.53 -7.08 7.16
CA ASP A 98 17.89 -8.17 6.26
C ASP A 98 18.45 -7.64 4.93
N ILE A 99 17.87 -6.54 4.41
CA ILE A 99 18.10 -6.07 3.03
C ILE A 99 18.74 -4.67 2.97
N GLY A 100 18.77 -3.93 4.08
CA GLY A 100 19.32 -2.57 4.12
C GLY A 100 18.31 -1.48 3.73
N ASP A 101 18.71 -0.51 2.90
CA ASP A 101 17.82 0.61 2.52
C ASP A 101 16.93 0.21 1.34
N THR A 102 15.66 -0.10 1.61
CA THR A 102 14.68 -0.53 0.59
C THR A 102 13.91 0.64 -0.02
N ARG A 103 14.22 1.89 0.35
CA ARG A 103 13.46 3.05 -0.10
C ARG A 103 13.63 3.34 -1.59
N ARG A 104 12.53 3.41 -2.31
CA ARG A 104 12.49 3.74 -3.75
C ARG A 104 11.26 4.54 -4.14
N GLU A 105 11.36 5.25 -5.25
CA GLU A 105 10.19 5.88 -5.86
C GLU A 105 9.19 4.81 -6.34
N SER A 106 7.90 5.15 -6.31
CA SER A 106 6.88 4.25 -6.84
C SER A 106 6.98 4.16 -8.36
N ASN A 107 6.73 2.97 -8.89
CA ASN A 107 6.73 2.71 -10.33
C ASN A 107 5.39 2.11 -10.79
N LEU A 108 5.23 1.93 -12.11
CA LEU A 108 3.99 1.41 -12.69
C LEU A 108 3.59 0.03 -12.14
N TRP A 109 4.57 -0.84 -11.93
CA TRP A 109 4.37 -2.23 -11.52
C TRP A 109 3.91 -2.37 -10.07
N ASP A 110 4.09 -1.32 -9.26
CA ASP A 110 3.56 -1.25 -7.90
C ASP A 110 2.03 -1.27 -7.83
N TYR A 111 1.34 -1.06 -8.95
CA TYR A 111 -0.12 -1.09 -9.05
C TYR A 111 -0.63 -2.29 -9.89
N ALA A 112 0.26 -3.21 -10.28
CA ALA A 112 -0.14 -4.39 -11.05
C ALA A 112 -1.22 -5.20 -10.31
N GLY A 113 -2.30 -5.56 -11.01
CA GLY A 113 -3.45 -6.29 -10.48
C GLY A 113 -4.49 -5.42 -9.74
N GLU A 114 -4.21 -4.14 -9.53
CA GLU A 114 -5.18 -3.17 -9.04
C GLU A 114 -5.98 -2.60 -10.23
N PRO A 115 -7.31 -2.42 -10.11
CA PRO A 115 -8.12 -1.84 -11.17
C PRO A 115 -7.81 -0.37 -11.43
N PHE A 116 -7.25 0.33 -10.43
CA PHE A 116 -6.85 1.72 -10.50
C PHE A 116 -5.59 1.95 -9.67
N ALA A 117 -4.73 2.88 -10.10
CA ALA A 117 -3.55 3.28 -9.35
C ALA A 117 -3.91 4.33 -8.30
N TRP A 118 -4.04 3.93 -7.04
CA TRP A 118 -4.39 4.82 -5.91
C TRP A 118 -3.25 5.74 -5.48
N ILE A 119 -2.79 6.61 -6.37
CA ILE A 119 -1.72 7.58 -6.08
C ILE A 119 -2.09 8.59 -4.98
N GLY A 120 -3.39 8.73 -4.69
CA GLY A 120 -3.96 9.63 -3.68
C GLY A 120 -4.32 11.00 -4.26
N GLU A 121 -5.35 11.62 -3.68
CA GLU A 121 -5.73 13.00 -4.00
C GLU A 121 -5.07 14.00 -3.03
N THR A 122 -5.12 13.69 -1.74
CA THR A 122 -4.44 14.46 -0.69
C THR A 122 -3.80 13.55 0.35
N ARG A 123 -2.95 14.11 1.22
CA ARG A 123 -2.30 13.41 2.34
C ARG A 123 -2.68 14.03 3.67
N MET A 124 -3.94 13.81 4.06
CA MET A 124 -4.42 14.14 5.42
C MET A 124 -3.94 13.08 6.42
N GLY A 125 -3.96 11.82 6.00
CA GLY A 125 -3.32 10.71 6.70
C GLY A 125 -1.95 10.35 6.10
N PRO A 126 -1.22 9.42 6.72
CA PRO A 126 0.05 8.92 6.18
C PRO A 126 -0.12 8.25 4.82
N ASP A 127 0.93 8.26 3.99
CA ASP A 127 0.99 7.40 2.80
C ASP A 127 0.90 5.92 3.21
N LEU A 128 0.21 5.10 2.42
CA LEU A 128 -0.02 3.68 2.71
C LEU A 128 0.71 2.72 1.77
N GLY A 129 1.50 3.21 0.81
CA GLY A 129 2.17 2.38 -0.20
C GLY A 129 3.10 1.32 0.38
N ASN A 130 3.68 1.56 1.57
CA ASN A 130 4.47 0.58 2.31
C ASN A 130 3.90 0.27 3.71
N PHE A 131 2.58 0.34 3.87
CA PHE A 131 1.92 0.11 5.16
C PHE A 131 2.16 -1.30 5.73
N GLY A 132 2.12 -2.34 4.90
CA GLY A 132 2.31 -3.72 5.33
C GLY A 132 3.67 -3.94 6.02
N ARG A 133 4.76 -3.43 5.45
CA ARG A 133 6.11 -3.54 6.05
C ARG A 133 6.22 -2.76 7.36
N ARG A 134 5.61 -1.59 7.46
CA ARG A 134 5.57 -0.84 8.72
C ARG A 134 4.86 -1.61 9.82
N MET A 135 3.76 -2.29 9.49
CA MET A 135 3.06 -3.15 10.45
C MET A 135 3.90 -4.35 10.88
N GLU A 136 4.69 -4.95 9.99
CA GLU A 136 5.62 -6.02 10.34
C GLU A 136 6.72 -5.54 11.31
N ILE A 137 7.31 -4.38 11.04
CA ILE A 137 8.33 -3.80 11.92
C ILE A 137 7.73 -3.43 13.27
N LEU A 138 6.52 -2.87 13.29
CA LEU A 138 5.80 -2.59 14.52
C LEU A 138 5.58 -3.88 15.31
N ALA A 139 5.10 -4.94 14.67
CA ALA A 139 4.92 -6.24 15.33
C ALA A 139 6.22 -6.79 15.92
N LEU A 140 7.33 -6.70 15.18
CA LEU A 140 8.65 -7.11 15.69
C LEU A 140 9.07 -6.29 16.92
N LYS A 141 8.78 -4.99 16.93
CA LYS A 141 9.10 -4.11 18.06
C LYS A 141 8.22 -4.42 19.28
N GLU A 142 6.91 -4.48 19.11
CA GLU A 142 5.96 -4.76 20.19
C GLU A 142 6.20 -6.16 20.78
N ASN A 143 6.45 -7.17 19.95
CA ASN A 143 6.74 -8.52 20.42
C ASN A 143 8.06 -8.60 21.21
N LYS A 144 9.07 -7.78 20.87
CA LYS A 144 10.33 -7.70 21.63
C LYS A 144 10.08 -7.11 23.02
N VAL A 145 9.38 -5.98 23.08
CA VAL A 145 9.00 -5.34 24.35
C VAL A 145 8.20 -6.32 25.22
N ARG A 146 7.19 -6.98 24.64
CA ARG A 146 6.37 -7.96 25.36
C ARG A 146 7.15 -9.16 25.89
N ALA A 147 8.09 -9.67 25.10
CA ALA A 147 8.95 -10.77 25.53
C ALA A 147 9.90 -10.36 26.67
N GLU A 148 10.45 -9.15 26.61
CA GLU A 148 11.28 -8.56 27.66
C GLU A 148 10.50 -8.39 28.98
N GLU A 149 9.26 -7.89 28.92
CA GLU A 149 8.36 -7.77 30.08
C GLU A 149 8.08 -9.11 30.76
N LEU A 150 7.94 -10.18 29.97
CA LEU A 150 7.66 -11.53 30.44
C LEU A 150 8.94 -12.32 30.80
N GLY A 151 10.12 -11.75 30.56
CA GLY A 151 11.41 -12.42 30.81
C GLY A 151 11.68 -13.63 29.93
N ILE A 152 11.04 -13.72 28.76
CA ILE A 152 11.17 -14.83 27.81
C ILE A 152 11.80 -14.36 26.49
N LYS A 153 12.22 -15.32 25.66
CA LYS A 153 12.68 -14.99 24.30
C LYS A 153 11.46 -14.77 23.40
N VAL A 154 11.61 -13.91 22.39
CA VAL A 154 10.54 -13.62 21.41
C VAL A 154 10.01 -14.87 20.70
N VAL A 155 10.89 -15.86 20.49
CA VAL A 155 10.52 -17.15 19.86
C VAL A 155 9.54 -17.94 20.74
N ASP A 156 9.69 -17.83 22.06
CA ASP A 156 8.91 -18.57 23.05
C ASP A 156 7.61 -17.82 23.45
N LEU A 157 7.39 -16.62 22.92
CA LEU A 157 6.19 -15.83 23.18
C LEU A 157 4.94 -16.57 22.64
N PRO A 158 3.92 -16.84 23.48
CA PRO A 158 2.69 -17.47 23.03
C PRO A 158 2.01 -16.66 21.92
N GLN A 159 1.39 -17.33 20.96
CA GLN A 159 0.73 -16.66 19.83
C GLN A 159 -0.36 -15.66 20.27
N ALA A 160 -1.04 -15.93 21.38
CA ALA A 160 -2.06 -15.04 21.95
C ALA A 160 -1.48 -13.72 22.50
N GLU A 161 -0.22 -13.72 22.92
CA GLU A 161 0.50 -12.55 23.45
C GLU A 161 1.23 -11.77 22.35
N LYS A 162 1.36 -12.37 21.16
CA LYS A 162 1.98 -11.68 20.02
C LYS A 162 1.06 -10.59 19.50
N PHE A 163 1.66 -9.45 19.18
CA PHE A 163 1.00 -8.35 18.51
C PHE A 163 0.35 -8.82 17.20
N ASN A 164 -0.98 -8.77 17.17
CA ASN A 164 -1.75 -9.16 15.99
C ASN A 164 -1.99 -7.94 15.09
N ILE A 165 -1.23 -7.87 14.00
CA ILE A 165 -1.33 -6.79 13.01
C ILE A 165 -2.73 -6.69 12.39
N VAL A 166 -3.40 -7.82 12.15
CA VAL A 166 -4.75 -7.84 11.56
C VAL A 166 -5.76 -7.24 12.51
N THR A 167 -5.71 -7.63 13.79
CA THR A 167 -6.57 -7.07 14.83
C THR A 167 -6.30 -5.58 15.02
N SER A 168 -5.04 -5.16 15.00
CA SER A 168 -4.67 -3.74 15.11
C SER A 168 -5.24 -2.90 13.97
N VAL A 169 -5.15 -3.37 12.72
CA VAL A 169 -5.74 -2.68 11.56
C VAL A 169 -7.25 -2.65 11.65
N ASN A 170 -7.89 -3.78 11.96
CA ASN A 170 -9.34 -3.85 12.08
C ASN A 170 -9.87 -2.94 13.20
N LEU A 171 -9.14 -2.85 14.32
CA LEU A 171 -9.48 -1.93 15.41
C LEU A 171 -9.41 -0.47 14.97
N HIS A 172 -8.38 -0.10 14.22
CA HIS A 172 -8.26 1.23 13.64
C HIS A 172 -9.39 1.53 12.64
N LEU A 173 -9.74 0.60 11.76
CA LEU A 173 -10.85 0.76 10.82
C LEU A 173 -12.21 0.89 11.53
N TYR A 174 -12.39 0.19 12.64
CA TYR A 174 -13.61 0.29 13.45
C TYR A 174 -13.71 1.65 14.14
N ASP A 175 -12.66 2.08 14.83
CA ASP A 175 -12.60 3.41 15.42
C ASP A 175 -11.16 3.93 15.47
N PRO A 176 -10.78 4.83 14.53
CA PRO A 176 -9.41 5.35 14.44
C PRO A 176 -8.94 6.12 15.67
N ARG A 177 -9.87 6.52 16.54
CA ARG A 177 -9.60 7.26 17.77
C ARG A 177 -9.20 6.35 18.93
N ILE A 178 -9.40 5.04 18.81
CA ILE A 178 -8.86 4.07 19.77
C ILE A 178 -7.34 4.01 19.59
N GLY A 179 -6.60 4.43 20.62
CA GLY A 179 -5.14 4.52 20.60
C GLY A 179 -4.58 5.80 19.94
N ASN A 180 -5.40 6.57 19.23
CA ASN A 180 -5.01 7.86 18.65
C ASN A 180 -6.19 8.84 18.64
N TYR A 181 -6.50 9.46 19.78
CA TYR A 181 -7.66 10.35 19.94
C TYR A 181 -7.70 11.53 18.95
N SER A 182 -6.54 11.95 18.43
CA SER A 182 -6.40 13.04 17.44
C SER A 182 -6.57 12.58 16.00
N SER A 183 -6.88 11.29 15.77
CA SER A 183 -7.11 10.78 14.42
C SER A 183 -8.33 11.44 13.80
N ILE A 184 -8.12 12.03 12.61
CA ILE A 184 -9.18 12.59 11.77
C ILE A 184 -9.70 11.58 10.75
N CYS A 185 -9.17 10.36 10.75
CA CYS A 185 -9.66 9.28 9.88
C CYS A 185 -11.10 8.94 10.24
N GLN A 186 -11.93 8.70 9.22
CA GLN A 186 -13.32 8.32 9.42
C GLN A 186 -13.41 6.86 9.91
N SER A 187 -14.40 6.58 10.75
CA SER A 187 -14.64 5.23 11.25
C SER A 187 -15.55 4.44 10.31
N ASN A 188 -15.10 3.27 9.84
CA ASN A 188 -15.86 2.39 8.95
C ASN A 188 -16.74 1.40 9.74
N LYS A 189 -17.44 1.88 10.79
CA LYS A 189 -18.25 1.04 11.70
C LYS A 189 -19.31 0.21 10.98
N SER A 190 -19.83 0.71 9.85
CA SER A 190 -20.83 0.04 9.02
C SER A 190 -20.33 -1.29 8.41
N LEU A 191 -19.02 -1.50 8.33
CA LEU A 191 -18.43 -2.73 7.81
C LEU A 191 -18.29 -3.84 8.87
N PHE A 192 -18.67 -3.54 10.12
CA PHE A 192 -18.59 -4.47 11.25
C PHE A 192 -19.97 -4.94 11.68
N GLU A 193 -20.03 -6.18 12.13
CA GLU A 193 -21.25 -6.76 12.70
C GLU A 193 -21.18 -6.74 14.22
N THR A 194 -22.27 -6.35 14.87
CA THR A 194 -22.39 -6.45 16.32
C THR A 194 -23.27 -7.66 16.66
N LYS A 195 -22.77 -8.57 17.48
CA LYS A 195 -23.50 -9.77 17.92
C LYS A 195 -23.38 -9.93 19.43
N LYS A 196 -24.40 -10.47 20.09
CA LYS A 196 -24.29 -10.85 21.51
C LYS A 196 -23.28 -11.99 21.66
N VAL A 197 -22.49 -11.94 22.72
CA VAL A 197 -21.53 -13.00 23.07
C VAL A 197 -22.31 -14.16 23.69
N TYR A 198 -22.15 -15.35 23.10
CA TYR A 198 -22.59 -16.60 23.70
C TYR A 198 -21.37 -17.51 23.87
N GLY A 199 -21.11 -17.98 25.09
CA GLY A 199 -19.94 -18.81 25.39
C GLY A 199 -18.61 -18.06 25.20
N GLN A 200 -17.69 -18.64 24.41
CA GLN A 200 -16.34 -18.10 24.23
C GLN A 200 -16.23 -16.94 23.21
N GLY A 201 -17.34 -16.52 22.59
CA GLY A 201 -17.33 -15.47 21.58
C GLY A 201 -16.74 -15.91 20.24
N ALA A 202 -16.62 -14.96 19.31
CA ALA A 202 -16.05 -15.16 17.99
C ALA A 202 -14.53 -14.95 18.03
N VAL A 203 -13.78 -15.83 17.36
CA VAL A 203 -12.30 -15.83 17.35
C VAL A 203 -11.71 -14.53 16.79
N ASN A 204 -12.40 -13.91 15.83
CA ASN A 204 -11.97 -12.67 15.18
C ASN A 204 -12.64 -11.41 15.75
N ALA A 205 -13.33 -11.51 16.89
CA ALA A 205 -13.91 -10.35 17.55
C ALA A 205 -12.83 -9.32 17.92
N LEU A 206 -13.16 -8.04 17.80
CA LEU A 206 -12.27 -6.98 18.24
C LEU A 206 -12.13 -6.98 19.77
N PRO A 207 -10.93 -6.68 20.30
CA PRO A 207 -10.67 -6.64 21.74
C PRO A 207 -11.20 -5.34 22.35
N ILE A 208 -12.50 -5.11 22.25
CA ILE A 208 -13.21 -3.95 22.77
C ILE A 208 -14.35 -4.39 23.67
N GLU A 209 -14.41 -3.82 24.86
CA GLU A 209 -15.50 -4.03 25.78
C GLU A 209 -16.72 -3.26 25.26
N SER A 210 -17.76 -3.99 24.84
CA SER A 210 -19.04 -3.38 24.49
C SER A 210 -19.96 -3.43 25.70
N ASN A 211 -20.63 -2.32 25.97
CA ASN A 211 -21.74 -2.30 26.92
C ASN A 211 -22.79 -3.32 26.42
N ASP A 212 -23.34 -4.12 27.33
CA ASP A 212 -24.37 -5.15 27.07
C ASP A 212 -23.88 -6.52 26.57
N GLY A 213 -22.60 -6.87 26.77
CA GLY A 213 -22.09 -8.22 26.44
C GLY A 213 -22.11 -8.51 24.94
N GLN A 214 -21.95 -7.47 24.14
CA GLN A 214 -21.86 -7.56 22.68
C GLN A 214 -20.40 -7.65 22.24
N GLN A 215 -20.17 -8.34 21.14
CA GLN A 215 -18.90 -8.41 20.44
C GLN A 215 -19.04 -7.79 19.06
N ILE A 216 -17.95 -7.18 18.62
CA ILE A 216 -17.85 -6.52 17.32
C ILE A 216 -16.95 -7.37 16.45
N ILE A 217 -17.50 -7.81 15.32
CA ILE A 217 -16.90 -8.80 14.44
C ILE A 217 -16.62 -8.13 13.10
N PRO A 218 -15.38 -8.17 12.59
CA PRO A 218 -15.06 -7.70 11.24
C PRO A 218 -15.86 -8.48 10.19
N GLY A 219 -16.60 -7.78 9.35
CA GLY A 219 -17.25 -8.37 8.18
C GLY A 219 -16.23 -8.74 7.09
N GLU A 220 -16.68 -9.46 6.06
CA GLU A 220 -15.82 -9.91 4.95
C GLU A 220 -15.14 -8.74 4.22
N LYS A 221 -15.84 -7.61 4.06
CA LYS A 221 -15.28 -6.40 3.45
C LYS A 221 -14.09 -5.85 4.25
N VAL A 222 -14.17 -5.85 5.58
CA VAL A 222 -13.07 -5.40 6.46
C VAL A 222 -11.89 -6.35 6.32
N LEU A 223 -12.13 -7.65 6.37
CA LEU A 223 -11.06 -8.64 6.25
C LEU A 223 -10.34 -8.54 4.89
N THR A 224 -11.10 -8.31 3.82
CA THR A 224 -10.57 -8.09 2.47
C THR A 224 -9.75 -6.79 2.39
N LEU A 225 -10.28 -5.69 2.94
CA LEU A 225 -9.59 -4.40 2.98
C LEU A 225 -8.29 -4.49 3.80
N THR A 226 -8.34 -5.10 4.98
CA THR A 226 -7.17 -5.31 5.84
C THR A 226 -6.13 -6.19 5.17
N SER A 227 -6.54 -7.25 4.48
CA SER A 227 -5.66 -8.09 3.68
C SER A 227 -4.94 -7.28 2.59
N TYR A 228 -5.66 -6.41 1.89
CA TYR A 228 -5.06 -5.50 0.90
C TYR A 228 -4.09 -4.50 1.53
N LEU A 229 -4.48 -3.81 2.61
CA LEU A 229 -3.61 -2.85 3.29
C LEU A 229 -2.31 -3.49 3.81
N LEU A 230 -2.41 -4.66 4.43
CA LEU A 230 -1.24 -5.43 4.87
C LEU A 230 -0.41 -5.97 3.70
N GLY A 231 -1.03 -6.13 2.53
CA GLY A 231 -0.36 -6.48 1.28
C GLY A 231 0.39 -5.33 0.61
N LEU A 232 0.18 -4.08 1.03
CA LEU A 232 0.90 -2.90 0.51
C LEU A 232 2.35 -2.88 1.02
N LYS A 233 3.22 -3.56 0.28
CA LYS A 233 4.65 -3.73 0.55
C LYS A 233 5.48 -3.34 -0.69
N ARG A 234 5.47 -2.04 -1.02
CA ARG A 234 6.07 -1.49 -2.26
C ARG A 234 7.58 -1.21 -2.15
N ASP A 235 8.27 -1.92 -1.29
CA ASP A 235 9.71 -1.83 -1.08
C ASP A 235 10.46 -3.12 -1.45
N GLY A 236 9.76 -4.07 -2.07
CA GLY A 236 10.35 -5.27 -2.63
C GLY A 236 11.40 -4.96 -3.70
N GLU A 237 12.30 -5.93 -3.89
CA GLU A 237 13.38 -5.85 -4.87
C GLU A 237 12.84 -5.70 -6.29
N VAL A 238 13.44 -4.78 -7.05
CA VAL A 238 13.06 -4.48 -8.44
C VAL A 238 14.33 -4.38 -9.30
N PRO A 239 14.24 -4.66 -10.61
CA PRO A 239 15.38 -4.51 -11.50
C PRO A 239 15.99 -3.11 -11.44
N SER A 240 17.30 -3.04 -11.62
CA SER A 240 18.06 -1.80 -11.63
C SER A 240 17.50 -0.77 -12.61
N SER A 241 16.88 -1.18 -13.72
CA SER A 241 16.25 -0.27 -14.71
C SER A 241 15.10 0.57 -14.13
N ILE A 242 14.37 0.04 -13.14
CA ILE A 242 13.22 0.67 -12.50
C ILE A 242 13.44 0.95 -11.00
N ASN A 243 14.62 0.64 -10.48
CA ASN A 243 15.03 1.00 -9.13
C ASN A 243 15.46 2.47 -9.11
N TYR A 244 14.55 3.36 -8.71
CA TYR A 244 14.80 4.79 -8.52
C TYR A 244 15.03 5.11 -7.03
N SER A 245 15.94 4.38 -6.39
CA SER A 245 16.38 4.66 -5.01
C SER A 245 17.44 5.76 -4.97
N ARG A 246 17.48 6.51 -3.86
CA ARG A 246 18.44 7.62 -3.67
C ARG A 246 19.90 7.15 -3.63
N ASN A 247 20.13 5.94 -3.12
CA ASN A 247 21.45 5.35 -2.94
C ASN A 247 21.81 4.35 -4.04
N LYS A 248 21.15 4.41 -5.21
CA LYS A 248 21.40 3.51 -6.32
C LYS A 248 22.88 3.53 -6.70
N LYS A 249 23.62 2.50 -6.27
CA LYS A 249 24.96 2.25 -6.76
C LYS A 249 24.80 1.68 -8.16
N SER A 250 25.12 2.47 -9.17
CA SER A 250 25.43 1.90 -10.48
C SER A 250 26.63 1.00 -10.26
N SER A 251 26.48 -0.33 -10.36
CA SER A 251 27.64 -1.15 -10.66
C SER A 251 28.22 -0.61 -11.97
N LYS A 252 29.50 -0.28 -11.94
CA LYS A 252 30.28 0.03 -13.15
C LYS A 252 30.71 -1.26 -13.79
#